data_AF-A0AAN4W0D5-F1
#
_entry.id   AF-A0AAN4W0D5-F1
#
_cell.length_a   1.000
_cell.length_b   1.000
_cell.length_c   1.000
_cell.angle_alpha   90.00
_cell.angle_beta   90.00
_cell.angle_gamma   90.00
#
_symmetry.space_group_name_H-M   'P 1'
#
loop_
_entity.id
_entity.type
_entity.pdbx_description
1 polymer ?
#
loop_
_entity_poly.entity_id
_entity_poly.type
_entity_poly.pdbx_seq_one_letter_code
_entity_poly.pdbx_strand_id
1 'polypeptide(L)'
;MQALYGLHQSKRANFGLAQSLIDETFAPDLNSMEPQDPTELRGKARIAKKIFRTQYNAPVINAKEDVTPEIIEAVKEAIKLYNVENQADLKHYRQGMLDEAENVSRTYIHLLELIVAFGDLVKEEVEEMNINRSRVGEVTSKAAMNFYHNPIVTMIRENEDINFRSQRLGAGIDDAMEVQARDWYRKLIKKDPEYREYTRKENPTFEEHKEWLMYFVKNMLFKHPVMVSYFEEQDLQFSENRSVLRSMVLKTIKSVNDITDKLIISELSMNWEEDKRFFNDLFLKVVENENDYVDLISNRAQNWDKDRINVMDMLILKMALAEMINFPSIPVKVTINEAVELAKNYSTLKSKKFVNGILDVLAISLGHDGTIRKSGRGLIDNK
;
A
#
# COMPACT_ATOMS: atom_id res chain seq x y z
N MET A 1 -0.82 -2.62 7.03
CA MET A 1 -0.09 -3.85 7.46
C MET A 1 1.34 -3.90 6.94
N GLN A 2 1.58 -3.77 5.63
CA GLN A 2 2.92 -3.86 5.04
C GLN A 2 3.92 -2.86 5.66
N ALA A 3 3.51 -1.61 5.89
CA ALA A 3 4.33 -0.62 6.58
C ALA A 3 4.76 -1.05 8.00
N LEU A 4 3.87 -1.68 8.77
CA LEU A 4 4.20 -2.21 10.11
C LEU A 4 5.14 -3.42 10.03
N TYR A 5 4.98 -4.26 9.00
CA TYR A 5 5.90 -5.37 8.74
C TYR A 5 7.29 -4.87 8.35
N GLY A 6 7.38 -3.90 7.45
CA GLY A 6 8.63 -3.23 7.08
C GLY A 6 9.33 -2.65 8.31
N LEU A 7 8.60 -1.85 9.11
CA LEU A 7 9.12 -1.30 10.36
C LEU A 7 9.61 -2.38 11.33
N HIS A 8 8.89 -3.50 11.47
CA HIS A 8 9.33 -4.61 12.30
C HIS A 8 10.65 -5.22 11.82
N GLN A 9 10.82 -5.39 10.50
CA GLN A 9 12.08 -5.89 9.93
C GLN A 9 13.23 -4.89 10.11
N SER A 10 12.99 -3.60 9.86
CA SER A 10 14.03 -2.57 10.04
C SER A 10 14.44 -2.44 11.50
N LYS A 11 13.51 -2.49 12.47
CA LYS A 11 13.87 -2.56 13.90
C LYS A 11 14.82 -3.71 14.21
N ARG A 12 14.60 -4.89 13.63
CA ARG A 12 15.50 -6.04 13.82
C ARG A 12 16.87 -5.84 13.17
N ALA A 13 16.91 -5.24 11.99
CA ALA A 13 18.15 -4.90 11.31
C ALA A 13 18.95 -3.85 12.11
N ASN A 14 18.28 -2.79 12.56
CA ASN A 14 18.86 -1.72 13.39
C ASN A 14 19.39 -2.24 14.71
N PHE A 15 18.70 -3.22 15.31
CA PHE A 15 19.21 -3.90 16.49
C PHE A 15 20.55 -4.60 16.21
N GLY A 16 20.66 -5.28 15.07
CA GLY A 16 21.90 -5.92 14.60
C GLY A 16 23.01 -4.92 14.28
N LEU A 17 22.67 -3.79 13.66
CA LEU A 17 23.61 -2.69 13.39
C LEU A 17 24.19 -2.13 14.69
N ALA A 18 23.35 -1.87 15.69
CA ALA A 18 23.81 -1.43 17.01
C ALA A 18 24.72 -2.47 17.70
N GLN A 19 24.47 -3.77 17.51
CA GLN A 19 25.38 -4.81 18.01
C GLN A 19 26.73 -4.81 17.28
N SER A 20 26.72 -4.49 15.98
CA SER A 20 27.91 -4.45 15.14
C SER A 20 28.77 -3.23 15.47
N LEU A 21 28.14 -2.07 15.73
CA LEU A 21 28.84 -0.89 16.25
C LEU A 21 29.63 -1.23 17.52
N ILE A 22 29.02 -1.96 18.46
CA ILE A 22 29.73 -2.40 19.68
C ILE A 22 30.93 -3.29 19.34
N ASP A 23 30.83 -4.18 18.34
CA ASP A 23 31.98 -4.98 17.91
C ASP A 23 33.10 -4.12 17.32
N GLU A 24 32.74 -3.10 16.53
CA GLU A 24 33.69 -2.17 15.92
C GLU A 24 34.38 -1.30 16.97
N THR A 25 33.64 -0.79 17.97
CA THR A 25 34.20 0.00 19.08
C THR A 25 35.27 -0.76 19.84
N PHE A 26 35.09 -2.07 20.02
CA PHE A 26 36.04 -2.95 20.70
C PHE A 26 36.88 -3.79 19.72
N ALA A 27 36.98 -3.39 18.46
CA ALA A 27 37.92 -4.02 17.54
C ALA A 27 39.35 -3.54 17.84
N PRO A 28 40.39 -4.37 17.60
CA PRO A 28 41.76 -3.93 17.74
C PRO A 28 42.06 -2.72 16.84
N ASP A 29 42.56 -1.63 17.41
CA ASP A 29 43.01 -0.47 16.66
C ASP A 29 44.38 -0.77 16.04
N LEU A 30 44.37 -0.95 14.72
CA LEU A 30 45.56 -1.24 13.93
C LEU A 30 46.59 -0.09 13.93
N ASN A 31 46.19 1.11 14.33
CA ASN A 31 47.06 2.30 14.40
C ASN A 31 47.60 2.57 15.81
N SER A 32 47.16 1.82 16.82
CA SER A 32 47.63 1.99 18.20
C SER A 32 49.10 1.56 18.32
N MET A 33 49.93 2.42 18.93
CA MET A 33 51.31 2.07 19.30
C MET A 33 51.38 1.18 20.55
N GLU A 34 50.29 1.08 21.31
CA GLU A 34 50.20 0.23 22.50
C GLU A 34 49.66 -1.16 22.14
N PRO A 35 50.27 -2.24 22.65
CA PRO A 35 49.76 -3.60 22.49
C PRO A 35 48.38 -3.74 23.12
N GLN A 36 47.39 -4.14 22.33
CA GLN A 36 46.04 -4.40 22.81
C GLN A 36 45.82 -5.90 23.00
N ASP A 37 45.14 -6.31 24.08
CA ASP A 37 44.73 -7.70 24.28
C ASP A 37 43.39 -7.99 23.56
N PRO A 38 43.38 -8.78 22.48
CA PRO A 38 42.16 -9.09 21.74
C PRO A 38 41.14 -9.88 22.57
N THR A 39 41.60 -10.62 23.59
CA THR A 39 40.73 -11.38 24.49
C THR A 39 39.96 -10.44 25.41
N GLU A 40 40.64 -9.43 25.96
CA GLU A 40 40.02 -8.42 26.82
C GLU A 40 38.96 -7.62 26.05
N LEU A 41 39.31 -7.13 24.86
CA LEU A 41 38.40 -6.36 23.99
C LEU A 41 37.13 -7.15 23.62
N ARG A 42 37.28 -8.43 23.23
CA ARG A 42 36.12 -9.32 22.99
C ARG A 42 35.28 -9.52 24.25
N GLY A 43 35.92 -9.57 25.42
CA GLY A 43 35.25 -9.62 26.72
C GLY A 43 34.37 -8.40 26.96
N LYS A 44 34.94 -7.19 26.75
CA LYS A 44 34.22 -5.90 26.84
C LYS A 44 33.03 -5.86 25.88
N ALA A 45 33.23 -6.19 24.60
CA ALA A 45 32.17 -6.25 23.59
C ALA A 45 31.01 -7.19 24.00
N ARG A 46 31.34 -8.37 24.54
CA ARG A 46 30.34 -9.34 25.01
C ARG A 46 29.50 -8.78 26.16
N ILE A 47 30.12 -8.09 27.12
CA ILE A 47 29.41 -7.45 28.24
C ILE A 47 28.54 -6.31 27.73
N ALA A 48 29.09 -5.42 26.89
CA ALA A 48 28.37 -4.32 26.28
C ALA A 48 27.11 -4.81 25.53
N LYS A 49 27.25 -5.80 24.65
CA LYS A 49 26.11 -6.42 23.93
C LYS A 49 25.06 -7.01 24.86
N LYS A 50 25.48 -7.61 25.98
CA LYS A 50 24.55 -8.17 26.96
C LYS A 50 23.74 -7.07 27.64
N ILE A 51 24.37 -5.96 28.01
CA ILE A 51 23.70 -4.79 28.59
C ILE A 51 22.75 -4.18 27.56
N PHE A 52 23.22 -3.96 26.32
CA PHE A 52 22.39 -3.47 25.23
C PHE A 52 21.14 -4.32 25.04
N ARG A 53 21.29 -5.65 24.90
CA ARG A 53 20.16 -6.58 24.69
C ARG A 53 19.07 -6.50 25.76
N THR A 54 19.44 -6.19 27.01
CA THR A 54 18.49 -6.14 28.12
C THR A 54 17.98 -4.73 28.41
N GLN A 55 18.69 -3.69 28.01
CA GLN A 55 18.41 -2.31 28.43
C GLN A 55 18.27 -1.31 27.28
N TYR A 56 18.23 -1.74 26.02
CA TYR A 56 18.11 -0.83 24.87
C TYR A 56 16.83 0.03 24.88
N ASN A 57 15.77 -0.44 25.54
CA ASN A 57 14.51 0.30 25.75
C ASN A 57 14.40 0.95 27.13
N ALA A 58 15.41 0.84 27.99
CA ALA A 58 15.37 1.39 29.34
C ALA A 58 15.69 2.90 29.33
N PRO A 59 15.04 3.72 30.17
CA PRO A 59 15.32 5.15 30.25
C PRO A 59 16.71 5.47 30.81
N VAL A 60 17.27 4.56 31.61
CA VAL A 60 18.60 4.67 32.21
C VAL A 60 19.30 3.31 32.14
N ILE A 61 20.58 3.30 31.79
CA ILE A 61 21.41 2.10 31.82
C ILE A 61 21.80 1.83 33.29
N ASN A 62 21.27 0.75 33.84
CA ASN A 62 21.66 0.22 35.14
C ASN A 62 22.78 -0.81 34.94
N ALA A 63 24.02 -0.32 34.95
CA ALA A 63 25.21 -1.16 34.97
C ALA A 63 25.59 -1.52 36.42
N LYS A 64 26.12 -2.72 36.63
CA LYS A 64 26.71 -3.11 37.91
C LYS A 64 28.01 -2.33 38.16
N GLU A 65 28.44 -2.23 39.43
CA GLU A 65 29.64 -1.48 39.84
C GLU A 65 30.95 -1.94 39.15
N ASP A 66 30.98 -3.16 38.61
CA ASP A 66 32.12 -3.77 37.93
C ASP A 66 32.22 -3.43 36.42
N VAL A 67 31.33 -2.62 35.87
CA VAL A 67 31.33 -2.25 34.44
C VAL A 67 32.14 -0.99 34.18
N THR A 68 33.14 -1.08 33.32
CA THR A 68 34.01 0.06 32.96
C THR A 68 33.24 1.19 32.25
N PRO A 69 33.65 2.47 32.41
CA PRO A 69 33.01 3.60 31.71
C PRO A 69 32.98 3.46 30.18
N GLU A 70 34.03 2.86 29.60
CA GLU A 70 34.15 2.60 28.17
C GLU A 70 33.01 1.69 27.65
N ILE A 71 32.68 0.62 28.39
CA ILE A 71 31.54 -0.26 28.07
C ILE A 71 30.22 0.52 28.12
N ILE A 72 30.04 1.37 29.14
CA ILE A 72 28.80 2.15 29.29
C ILE A 72 28.65 3.12 28.10
N GLU A 73 29.73 3.77 27.68
CA GLU A 73 29.68 4.71 26.56
C GLU A 73 29.39 4.01 25.24
N ALA A 74 30.05 2.89 24.94
CA ALA A 74 29.75 2.08 23.76
C ALA A 74 28.27 1.62 23.71
N VAL A 75 27.70 1.25 24.86
CA VAL A 75 26.27 0.90 24.95
C VAL A 75 25.38 2.11 24.69
N LYS A 76 25.71 3.29 25.25
CA LYS A 76 24.94 4.51 24.98
C LYS A 76 24.96 4.90 23.51
N GLU A 77 26.12 4.82 22.86
CA GLU A 77 26.26 5.08 21.43
C GLU A 77 25.43 4.12 20.60
N ALA A 78 25.46 2.82 20.93
CA ALA A 78 24.63 1.80 20.28
C ALA A 78 23.13 2.03 20.48
N ILE A 79 22.68 2.40 21.69
CA ILE A 79 21.28 2.76 21.96
C ILE A 79 20.89 4.01 21.19
N LYS A 80 21.76 5.03 21.14
CA LYS A 80 21.53 6.24 20.37
C LYS A 80 21.36 5.94 18.89
N LEU A 81 22.26 5.14 18.29
CA LEU A 81 22.15 4.70 16.90
C LEU A 81 20.83 3.97 16.67
N TYR A 82 20.53 2.96 17.48
CA TYR A 82 19.29 2.18 17.38
C TYR A 82 18.04 3.08 17.40
N ASN A 83 17.99 4.06 18.30
CA ASN A 83 16.85 4.96 18.43
C ASN A 83 16.73 5.93 17.25
N VAL A 84 17.85 6.48 16.77
CA VAL A 84 17.88 7.39 15.62
C VAL A 84 17.38 6.68 14.36
N GLU A 85 17.92 5.50 14.05
CA GLU A 85 17.52 4.71 12.88
C GLU A 85 16.04 4.32 12.95
N ASN A 86 15.57 3.85 14.11
CA ASN A 86 14.16 3.48 14.28
C ASN A 86 13.19 4.67 14.15
N GLN A 87 13.60 5.87 14.59
CA GLN A 87 12.79 7.07 14.39
C GLN A 87 12.72 7.47 12.92
N ALA A 88 13.83 7.32 12.19
CA ALA A 88 13.86 7.56 10.75
C ALA A 88 12.95 6.56 10.01
N ASP A 89 13.07 5.27 10.31
CA ASP A 89 12.22 4.21 9.73
C ASP A 89 10.74 4.41 10.06
N LEU A 90 10.42 4.76 11.31
CA LEU A 90 9.05 5.04 11.72
C LEU A 90 8.44 6.16 10.88
N LYS A 91 9.17 7.26 10.66
CA LYS A 91 8.73 8.35 9.80
C LYS A 91 8.58 7.90 8.35
N HIS A 92 9.54 7.14 7.84
CA HIS A 92 9.55 6.62 6.47
C HIS A 92 8.34 5.73 6.20
N TYR A 93 8.13 4.67 6.99
CA TYR A 93 7.01 3.74 6.79
C TYR A 93 5.64 4.38 7.02
N ARG A 94 5.54 5.31 7.98
CA ARG A 94 4.30 6.05 8.21
C ARG A 94 3.92 6.92 7.02
N GLN A 95 4.89 7.67 6.48
CA GLN A 95 4.64 8.51 5.31
C GLN A 95 4.39 7.67 4.06
N GLY A 96 5.21 6.66 3.82
CA GLY A 96 5.08 5.77 2.66
C GLY A 96 3.71 5.09 2.59
N MET A 97 3.15 4.65 3.73
CA MET A 97 1.78 4.09 3.77
C MET A 97 0.72 5.08 3.28
N LEU A 98 0.85 6.37 3.65
CA LEU A 98 -0.09 7.39 3.22
C LEU A 98 0.07 7.71 1.74
N ASP A 99 1.31 7.80 1.27
CA ASP A 99 1.64 8.03 -0.14
C ASP A 99 1.13 6.87 -1.01
N GLU A 100 1.29 5.62 -0.56
CA GLU A 100 0.76 4.42 -1.23
C GLU A 100 -0.76 4.44 -1.36
N ALA A 101 -1.47 4.91 -0.33
CA ALA A 101 -2.92 5.02 -0.38
C ALA A 101 -3.38 6.16 -1.32
N GLU A 102 -2.69 7.30 -1.33
CA GLU A 102 -2.94 8.40 -2.28
C GLU A 102 -2.62 8.01 -3.72
N ASN A 103 -1.63 7.11 -3.92
CA ASN A 103 -1.25 6.59 -5.23
C ASN A 103 -2.40 5.86 -5.94
N VAL A 104 -3.36 5.29 -5.20
CA VAL A 104 -4.56 4.67 -5.81
C VAL A 104 -5.38 5.72 -6.57
N SER A 105 -5.55 6.92 -6.00
CA SER A 105 -6.24 8.03 -6.68
C SER A 105 -5.45 8.53 -7.89
N ARG A 106 -4.12 8.65 -7.77
CA ARG A 106 -3.25 9.02 -8.91
C ARG A 106 -3.39 8.03 -10.06
N THR A 107 -3.24 6.73 -9.77
CA THR A 107 -3.32 5.65 -10.76
C THR A 107 -4.70 5.59 -11.41
N TYR A 108 -5.77 5.79 -10.63
CA TYR A 108 -7.12 5.86 -11.17
C TYR A 108 -7.28 6.98 -12.21
N ILE A 109 -6.79 8.19 -11.94
CA ILE A 109 -6.83 9.30 -12.90
C ILE A 109 -5.95 8.99 -14.12
N HIS A 110 -4.75 8.45 -13.90
CA HIS A 110 -3.83 8.08 -14.97
C HIS A 110 -4.45 7.05 -15.93
N LEU A 111 -5.23 6.09 -15.43
CA LEU A 111 -5.92 5.12 -16.26
C LEU A 111 -7.05 5.76 -17.11
N LEU A 112 -7.68 6.84 -16.63
CA LEU A 112 -8.65 7.60 -17.42
C LEU A 112 -7.96 8.42 -18.52
N GLU A 113 -6.84 9.07 -18.19
CA GLU A 113 -5.98 9.77 -19.16
C GLU A 113 -5.48 8.82 -20.24
N LEU A 114 -5.10 7.59 -19.86
CA LEU A 114 -4.64 6.59 -20.80
C LEU A 114 -5.74 6.15 -21.78
N ILE A 115 -7.01 6.10 -21.34
CA ILE A 115 -8.16 5.86 -22.22
C ILE A 115 -8.26 6.97 -23.28
N VAL A 116 -8.08 8.23 -22.89
CA VAL A 116 -8.08 9.38 -23.80
C VAL A 116 -6.92 9.30 -24.77
N ALA A 117 -5.71 9.01 -24.29
CA ALA A 117 -4.51 8.90 -25.12
C ALA A 117 -4.64 7.83 -26.21
N PHE A 118 -5.29 6.69 -25.93
CA PHE A 118 -5.58 5.72 -26.98
C PHE A 118 -6.55 6.25 -28.05
N GLY A 119 -7.54 7.04 -27.65
CA GLY A 119 -8.41 7.75 -28.59
C GLY A 119 -7.64 8.74 -29.45
N ASP A 120 -6.71 9.50 -28.85
CA ASP A 120 -5.90 10.49 -29.57
C ASP A 120 -4.92 9.82 -30.55
N LEU A 121 -4.31 8.71 -30.17
CA LEU A 121 -3.48 7.88 -31.08
C LEU A 121 -4.28 7.39 -32.31
N VAL A 122 -5.57 7.09 -32.14
CA VAL A 122 -6.45 6.72 -33.27
C VAL A 122 -6.66 7.91 -34.20
N LYS A 123 -6.88 9.10 -33.65
CA LYS A 123 -7.02 10.32 -34.46
C LYS A 123 -5.75 10.60 -35.26
N GLU A 124 -4.59 10.59 -34.60
CA GLU A 124 -3.29 10.81 -35.26
C GLU A 124 -3.11 9.85 -36.43
N GLU A 125 -3.33 8.55 -36.20
CA GLU A 125 -3.18 7.54 -37.24
C GLU A 125 -4.14 7.75 -38.42
N VAL A 126 -5.42 8.05 -38.15
CA VAL A 126 -6.41 8.24 -39.22
C VAL A 126 -6.15 9.53 -40.00
N GLU A 127 -5.70 10.60 -39.34
CA GLU A 127 -5.31 11.85 -40.01
C GLU A 127 -4.11 11.63 -40.95
N GLU A 128 -3.09 10.90 -40.49
CA GLU A 128 -1.95 10.49 -41.33
C GLU A 128 -2.39 9.63 -42.53
N MET A 129 -3.28 8.66 -42.30
CA MET A 129 -3.84 7.83 -43.39
C MET A 129 -4.63 8.67 -44.39
N ASN A 130 -5.44 9.64 -43.94
CA ASN A 130 -6.22 10.51 -44.80
C ASN A 130 -5.34 11.40 -45.67
N ILE A 131 -4.23 11.92 -45.14
CA ILE A 131 -3.25 12.67 -45.94
C ILE A 131 -2.70 11.80 -47.07
N ASN A 132 -2.36 10.54 -46.77
CA ASN A 132 -1.81 9.62 -47.76
C ASN A 132 -2.85 9.16 -48.79
N ARG A 133 -4.07 8.85 -48.35
CA ARG A 133 -5.17 8.39 -49.21
C ARG A 133 -5.76 9.46 -50.10
N SER A 134 -5.82 10.71 -49.62
CA SER A 134 -6.29 11.85 -50.42
C SER A 134 -5.43 12.06 -51.67
N ARG A 135 -4.13 11.71 -51.62
CA ARG A 135 -3.22 11.74 -52.78
C ARG A 135 -3.60 10.73 -53.87
N VAL A 136 -4.38 9.71 -53.54
CA VAL A 136 -4.79 8.62 -54.45
C VAL A 136 -6.33 8.59 -54.63
N GLY A 137 -7.05 9.57 -54.08
CA GLY A 137 -8.52 9.67 -54.20
C GLY A 137 -9.30 8.69 -53.33
N GLU A 138 -8.68 8.07 -52.32
CA GLU A 138 -9.36 7.18 -51.37
C GLU A 138 -9.87 7.95 -50.14
N VAL A 139 -10.97 7.47 -49.55
CA VAL A 139 -11.57 8.03 -48.32
C VAL A 139 -11.53 6.99 -47.21
N THR A 140 -11.05 7.37 -46.03
CA THR A 140 -11.10 6.50 -44.85
C THR A 140 -12.50 6.53 -44.25
N SER A 141 -13.00 5.35 -43.86
CA SER A 141 -14.28 5.22 -43.14
C SER A 141 -14.30 6.06 -41.87
N LYS A 142 -15.43 6.69 -41.57
CA LYS A 142 -15.62 7.44 -40.32
C LYS A 142 -15.52 6.52 -39.10
N ALA A 143 -15.93 5.27 -39.27
CA ALA A 143 -15.84 4.23 -38.24
C ALA A 143 -14.41 3.98 -37.72
N ALA A 144 -13.39 4.33 -38.52
CA ALA A 144 -11.99 4.24 -38.09
C ALA A 144 -11.68 5.15 -36.88
N MET A 145 -12.42 6.26 -36.71
CA MET A 145 -12.26 7.18 -35.59
C MET A 145 -13.20 6.86 -34.40
N ASN A 146 -13.88 5.71 -34.38
CA ASN A 146 -14.89 5.39 -33.36
C ASN A 146 -14.37 5.49 -31.91
N PHE A 147 -13.11 5.13 -31.65
CA PHE A 147 -12.52 5.29 -30.31
C PHE A 147 -12.33 6.77 -29.96
N TYR A 148 -11.74 7.57 -30.86
CA TYR A 148 -11.57 9.00 -30.66
C TYR A 148 -12.90 9.73 -30.45
N HIS A 149 -13.91 9.37 -31.24
CA HIS A 149 -15.27 9.93 -31.18
C HIS A 149 -16.18 9.26 -30.16
N ASN A 150 -15.67 8.36 -29.34
CA ASN A 150 -16.48 7.76 -28.29
C ASN A 150 -16.96 8.86 -27.33
N PRO A 151 -18.28 9.01 -27.10
CA PRO A 151 -18.82 10.10 -26.30
C PRO A 151 -18.29 10.08 -24.87
N ILE A 152 -18.07 8.90 -24.29
CA ILE A 152 -17.53 8.76 -22.93
C ILE A 152 -16.05 9.17 -22.89
N VAL A 153 -15.27 8.85 -23.93
CA VAL A 153 -13.86 9.27 -24.04
C VAL A 153 -13.77 10.79 -24.16
N THR A 154 -14.66 11.40 -24.94
CA THR A 154 -14.77 12.86 -25.06
C THR A 154 -15.15 13.49 -23.73
N MET A 155 -16.14 12.94 -23.02
CA MET A 155 -16.52 13.40 -21.68
C MET A 155 -15.38 13.28 -20.68
N ILE A 156 -14.53 12.25 -20.76
CA ILE A 156 -13.33 12.13 -19.91
C ILE A 156 -12.33 13.24 -20.25
N ARG A 157 -12.01 13.41 -21.54
CA ARG A 157 -11.05 14.42 -22.04
C ARG A 157 -11.43 15.84 -21.62
N GLU A 158 -12.71 16.17 -21.69
CA GLU A 158 -13.22 17.52 -21.43
C GLU A 158 -13.60 17.76 -19.95
N ASN A 159 -13.43 16.75 -19.08
CA ASN A 159 -13.82 16.88 -17.68
C ASN A 159 -12.84 17.75 -16.88
N GLU A 160 -13.31 18.90 -16.40
CA GLU A 160 -12.50 19.84 -15.61
C GLU A 160 -11.93 19.22 -14.32
N ASP A 161 -12.66 18.35 -13.63
CA ASP A 161 -12.19 17.72 -12.39
C ASP A 161 -11.12 16.66 -12.67
N ILE A 162 -11.25 15.87 -13.75
CA ILE A 162 -10.18 14.95 -14.18
C ILE A 162 -8.92 15.75 -14.52
N ASN A 163 -9.05 16.79 -15.34
CA ASN A 163 -7.92 17.64 -15.74
C ASN A 163 -7.24 18.28 -14.53
N PHE A 164 -8.02 18.81 -13.58
CA PHE A 164 -7.50 19.38 -12.34
C PHE A 164 -6.76 18.33 -11.48
N ARG A 165 -7.36 17.15 -11.28
CA ARG A 165 -6.73 16.06 -10.50
C ARG A 165 -5.49 15.51 -11.18
N SER A 166 -5.50 15.41 -12.51
CA SER A 166 -4.39 14.95 -13.33
C SER A 166 -3.17 15.84 -13.14
N GLN A 167 -3.36 17.16 -13.22
CA GLN A 167 -2.30 18.14 -12.94
C GLN A 167 -1.83 18.09 -11.49
N ARG A 168 -2.76 18.06 -10.52
CA ARG A 168 -2.43 18.06 -9.09
C ARG A 168 -1.65 16.81 -8.66
N LEU A 169 -2.01 15.65 -9.19
CA LEU A 169 -1.43 14.35 -8.81
C LEU A 169 -0.25 13.94 -9.70
N GLY A 170 0.05 14.69 -10.77
CA GLY A 170 1.02 14.28 -11.78
C GLY A 170 0.62 12.96 -12.45
N ALA A 171 -0.66 12.80 -12.78
CA ALA A 171 -1.23 11.58 -13.34
C ALA A 171 -1.34 11.60 -14.87
N GLY A 172 -0.83 12.64 -15.54
CA GLY A 172 -0.85 12.75 -16.99
C GLY A 172 -0.04 11.65 -17.70
N ILE A 173 -0.14 11.64 -19.02
CA ILE A 173 0.64 10.75 -19.89
C ILE A 173 1.97 11.44 -20.20
N ASP A 174 3.06 10.86 -19.72
CA ASP A 174 4.42 11.30 -20.04
C ASP A 174 4.94 10.65 -21.33
N ASP A 175 6.11 11.09 -21.81
CA ASP A 175 6.72 10.59 -23.05
C ASP A 175 6.93 9.07 -23.04
N ALA A 176 7.31 8.51 -21.89
CA ALA A 176 7.53 7.07 -21.74
C ALA A 176 6.22 6.29 -21.88
N MET A 177 5.16 6.76 -21.20
CA MET A 177 3.83 6.19 -21.29
C MET A 177 3.23 6.37 -22.69
N GLU A 178 3.47 7.49 -23.37
CA GLU A 178 3.00 7.71 -24.74
C GLU A 178 3.60 6.68 -25.72
N VAL A 179 4.92 6.44 -25.61
CA VAL A 179 5.60 5.40 -26.39
C VAL A 179 5.01 4.02 -26.09
N GLN A 180 4.76 3.72 -24.82
CA GLN A 180 4.19 2.45 -24.40
C GLN A 180 2.74 2.27 -24.88
N ALA A 181 1.92 3.32 -24.80
CA ALA A 181 0.54 3.34 -25.28
C ALA A 181 0.48 3.16 -26.80
N ARG A 182 1.38 3.80 -27.56
CA ARG A 182 1.51 3.61 -29.01
C ARG A 182 1.85 2.16 -29.37
N ASP A 183 2.74 1.52 -28.60
CA ASP A 183 3.07 0.10 -28.79
C ASP A 183 1.87 -0.81 -28.52
N TRP A 184 1.19 -0.61 -27.39
CA TRP A 184 0.00 -1.35 -27.02
C TRP A 184 -1.14 -1.17 -28.02
N TYR A 185 -1.36 0.05 -28.50
CA TYR A 185 -2.34 0.33 -29.53
C TYR A 185 -2.07 -0.49 -30.80
N ARG A 186 -0.84 -0.42 -31.32
CA ARG A 186 -0.45 -1.10 -32.57
C ARG A 186 -0.45 -2.62 -32.45
N LYS A 187 0.10 -3.15 -31.34
CA LYS A 187 0.32 -4.60 -31.18
C LYS A 187 -0.86 -5.32 -30.57
N LEU A 188 -1.65 -4.66 -29.72
CA LEU A 188 -2.71 -5.28 -28.94
C LEU A 188 -4.08 -4.80 -29.40
N ILE A 189 -4.38 -3.51 -29.24
CA ILE A 189 -5.73 -2.94 -29.48
C ILE A 189 -6.15 -3.11 -30.94
N LYS A 190 -5.33 -2.69 -31.91
CA LYS A 190 -5.63 -2.83 -33.35
C LYS A 190 -5.81 -4.28 -33.82
N LYS A 191 -5.23 -5.23 -33.10
CA LYS A 191 -5.30 -6.66 -33.46
C LYS A 191 -6.49 -7.36 -32.80
N ASP A 192 -7.12 -6.73 -31.81
CA ASP A 192 -8.24 -7.29 -31.07
C ASP A 192 -9.49 -7.44 -31.97
N PRO A 193 -10.16 -8.62 -31.97
CA PRO A 193 -11.34 -8.85 -32.79
C PRO A 193 -12.52 -7.94 -32.46
N GLU A 194 -12.78 -7.65 -31.19
CA GLU A 194 -13.91 -6.80 -30.76
C GLU A 194 -13.66 -5.35 -31.15
N TYR A 195 -12.43 -4.88 -31.03
CA TYR A 195 -12.06 -3.56 -31.55
C TYR A 195 -12.22 -3.46 -33.07
N ARG A 196 -11.78 -4.47 -33.82
CA ARG A 196 -11.96 -4.47 -35.28
C ARG A 196 -13.42 -4.43 -35.69
N GLU A 197 -14.28 -5.17 -35.00
CA GLU A 197 -15.72 -5.14 -35.26
C GLU A 197 -16.32 -3.78 -34.92
N TYR A 198 -15.91 -3.19 -33.79
CA TYR A 198 -16.30 -1.85 -33.41
C TYR A 198 -15.91 -0.79 -34.46
N THR A 199 -14.72 -0.88 -35.06
CA THR A 199 -14.27 0.02 -36.13
C THR A 199 -14.96 -0.18 -37.49
N ARG A 200 -15.90 -1.13 -37.61
CA ARG A 200 -16.73 -1.31 -38.81
C ARG A 200 -18.11 -0.66 -38.69
N LYS A 201 -18.51 -0.27 -37.49
CA LYS A 201 -19.80 0.36 -37.23
C LYS A 201 -19.75 1.84 -37.62
N GLU A 202 -20.36 2.23 -38.73
CA GLU A 202 -20.34 3.62 -39.23
C GLU A 202 -21.07 4.62 -38.30
N ASN A 203 -22.11 4.17 -37.59
CA ASN A 203 -22.86 5.01 -36.66
C ASN A 203 -23.18 4.20 -35.39
N PRO A 204 -22.20 3.93 -34.52
CA PRO A 204 -22.47 3.22 -33.29
C PRO A 204 -23.40 4.04 -32.41
N THR A 205 -24.39 3.38 -31.81
CA THR A 205 -25.21 3.96 -30.75
C THR A 205 -24.35 4.23 -29.51
N PHE A 206 -24.80 5.11 -28.61
CA PHE A 206 -24.11 5.36 -27.36
C PHE A 206 -23.89 4.07 -26.56
N GLU A 207 -24.88 3.17 -26.51
CA GLU A 207 -24.71 1.89 -25.80
C GLU A 207 -23.64 1.03 -26.45
N GLU A 208 -23.53 0.98 -27.79
CA GLU A 208 -22.45 0.27 -28.46
C GLU A 208 -21.07 0.90 -28.19
N HIS A 209 -20.98 2.23 -28.10
CA HIS A 209 -19.76 2.92 -27.64
C HIS A 209 -19.39 2.52 -26.21
N LYS A 210 -20.38 2.45 -25.32
CA LYS A 210 -20.21 2.09 -23.92
C LYS A 210 -19.83 0.64 -23.74
N GLU A 211 -20.51 -0.28 -24.43
CA GLU A 211 -20.24 -1.72 -24.40
C GLU A 211 -18.80 -2.03 -24.81
N TRP A 212 -18.34 -1.44 -25.92
CA TRP A 212 -16.98 -1.63 -26.37
C TRP A 212 -15.96 -1.05 -25.38
N LEU A 213 -16.18 0.16 -24.86
CA LEU A 213 -15.26 0.76 -23.88
C LEU A 213 -15.20 -0.07 -22.57
N MET A 214 -16.34 -0.60 -22.14
CA MET A 214 -16.44 -1.52 -21.01
C MET A 214 -15.71 -2.84 -21.27
N TYR A 215 -15.76 -3.37 -22.50
CA TYR A 215 -14.98 -4.52 -22.91
C TYR A 215 -13.48 -4.22 -22.84
N PHE A 216 -13.05 -3.11 -23.45
CA PHE A 216 -11.65 -2.66 -23.49
C PHE A 216 -11.07 -2.57 -22.08
N VAL A 217 -11.73 -1.87 -21.16
CA VAL A 217 -11.27 -1.74 -19.78
C VAL A 217 -11.21 -3.09 -19.07
N LYS A 218 -12.26 -3.93 -19.19
CA LYS A 218 -12.33 -5.20 -18.46
C LYS A 218 -11.35 -6.26 -18.95
N ASN A 219 -11.09 -6.32 -20.25
CA ASN A 219 -10.40 -7.44 -20.88
C ASN A 219 -9.02 -7.07 -21.43
N MET A 220 -8.81 -5.81 -21.80
CA MET A 220 -7.51 -5.32 -22.21
C MET A 220 -6.80 -4.66 -21.03
N LEU A 221 -7.27 -3.49 -20.59
CA LEU A 221 -6.56 -2.65 -19.62
C LEU A 221 -6.25 -3.38 -18.29
N PHE A 222 -7.20 -4.13 -17.74
CA PHE A 222 -7.08 -4.79 -16.44
C PHE A 222 -6.84 -6.30 -16.48
N LYS A 223 -6.70 -6.90 -17.67
CA LYS A 223 -6.55 -8.36 -17.82
C LYS A 223 -5.50 -8.79 -18.83
N HIS A 224 -5.13 -7.95 -19.79
CA HIS A 224 -4.14 -8.32 -20.77
C HIS A 224 -2.78 -8.45 -20.08
N PRO A 225 -2.08 -9.61 -20.17
CA PRO A 225 -0.86 -9.86 -19.40
C PRO A 225 0.21 -8.79 -19.59
N VAL A 226 0.41 -8.32 -20.83
CA VAL A 226 1.40 -7.27 -21.13
C VAL A 226 1.11 -5.94 -20.42
N MET A 227 -0.16 -5.51 -20.38
CA MET A 227 -0.52 -4.25 -19.73
C MET A 227 -0.45 -4.40 -18.20
N VAL A 228 -0.94 -5.52 -17.68
CA VAL A 228 -0.91 -5.82 -16.25
C VAL A 228 0.52 -5.88 -15.73
N SER A 229 1.40 -6.64 -16.40
CA SER A 229 2.80 -6.76 -15.98
C SER A 229 3.52 -5.42 -16.02
N TYR A 230 3.25 -4.57 -17.00
CA TYR A 230 3.82 -3.22 -17.03
C TYR A 230 3.42 -2.40 -15.79
N PHE A 231 2.13 -2.38 -15.42
CA PHE A 231 1.72 -1.66 -14.22
C PHE A 231 2.27 -2.27 -12.93
N GLU A 232 2.40 -3.60 -12.85
CA GLU A 232 3.02 -4.30 -11.71
C GLU A 232 4.54 -4.01 -11.61
N GLU A 233 5.22 -3.74 -12.73
CA GLU A 233 6.63 -3.31 -12.74
C GLU A 233 6.81 -1.87 -12.26
N GLN A 234 5.85 -0.98 -12.56
CA GLN A 234 5.90 0.43 -12.13
C GLN A 234 5.41 0.63 -10.68
N ASP A 235 4.45 -0.19 -10.25
CA ASP A 235 3.82 -0.12 -8.93
C ASP A 235 3.63 -1.54 -8.38
N LEU A 236 4.45 -1.90 -7.39
CA LEU A 236 4.41 -3.21 -6.74
C LEU A 236 3.08 -3.47 -6.02
N GLN A 237 2.33 -2.41 -5.68
CA GLN A 237 1.02 -2.48 -5.05
C GLN A 237 -0.12 -2.52 -6.07
N PHE A 238 0.17 -2.42 -7.38
CA PHE A 238 -0.85 -2.47 -8.42
C PHE A 238 -1.68 -3.76 -8.33
N SER A 239 -1.06 -4.91 -8.08
CA SER A 239 -1.77 -6.19 -7.97
C SER A 239 -2.85 -6.19 -6.88
N GLU A 240 -2.53 -5.59 -5.73
CA GLU A 240 -3.43 -5.45 -4.57
C GLU A 240 -4.56 -4.46 -4.89
N ASN A 241 -4.22 -3.33 -5.50
CA ASN A 241 -5.14 -2.24 -5.79
C ASN A 241 -5.94 -2.45 -7.09
N ARG A 242 -5.57 -3.43 -7.92
CA ARG A 242 -6.12 -3.67 -9.27
C ARG A 242 -7.64 -3.80 -9.26
N SER A 243 -8.18 -4.49 -8.26
CA SER A 243 -9.62 -4.72 -8.14
C SER A 243 -10.39 -3.43 -7.84
N VAL A 244 -9.83 -2.57 -6.98
CA VAL A 244 -10.38 -1.27 -6.60
C VAL A 244 -10.30 -0.31 -7.79
N LEU A 245 -9.12 -0.19 -8.41
CA LEU A 245 -8.90 0.64 -9.61
C LEU A 245 -9.86 0.24 -10.73
N ARG A 246 -10.00 -1.05 -10.99
CA ARG A 246 -10.96 -1.57 -11.98
C ARG A 246 -12.39 -1.20 -11.62
N SER A 247 -12.78 -1.32 -10.37
CA SER A 247 -14.12 -0.95 -9.90
C SER A 247 -14.38 0.55 -10.12
N MET A 248 -13.42 1.41 -9.78
CA MET A 248 -13.52 2.87 -9.96
C MET A 248 -13.66 3.26 -11.43
N VAL A 249 -12.77 2.79 -12.31
CA VAL A 249 -12.86 3.09 -13.76
C VAL A 249 -14.19 2.60 -14.35
N LEU A 250 -14.61 1.37 -14.00
CA LEU A 250 -15.88 0.85 -14.52
C LEU A 250 -17.11 1.56 -13.97
N LYS A 251 -17.10 2.02 -12.71
CA LYS A 251 -18.18 2.84 -12.14
C LYS A 251 -18.29 4.19 -12.85
N THR A 252 -17.16 4.82 -13.15
CA THR A 252 -17.10 6.09 -13.87
C THR A 252 -17.69 5.95 -15.28
N ILE A 253 -17.29 4.93 -16.05
CA ILE A 253 -17.86 4.66 -17.38
C ILE A 253 -19.35 4.32 -17.28
N LYS A 254 -19.77 3.55 -16.26
CA LYS A 254 -21.18 3.18 -16.06
C LYS A 254 -22.08 4.35 -15.68
N SER A 255 -21.52 5.37 -15.01
CA SER A 255 -22.28 6.53 -14.52
C SER A 255 -22.94 7.33 -15.64
N VAL A 256 -22.34 7.32 -16.83
CA VAL A 256 -22.87 7.99 -18.02
C VAL A 256 -24.01 7.15 -18.62
N ASN A 257 -25.10 7.80 -18.97
CA ASN A 257 -26.22 7.22 -19.70
C ASN A 257 -26.70 8.23 -20.76
N ASP A 258 -27.56 7.79 -21.67
CA ASP A 258 -28.10 8.59 -22.79
C ASP A 258 -28.86 9.86 -22.36
N ILE A 259 -29.15 10.03 -21.07
CA ILE A 259 -29.97 11.11 -20.53
C ILE A 259 -29.12 12.10 -19.72
N THR A 260 -28.02 11.65 -19.12
CA THR A 260 -27.15 12.47 -18.29
C THR A 260 -25.81 12.65 -18.98
N ASP A 261 -25.57 13.85 -19.53
CA ASP A 261 -24.27 14.27 -20.07
C ASP A 261 -23.21 14.54 -18.99
N LYS A 262 -23.39 13.99 -17.79
CA LYS A 262 -22.51 14.22 -16.64
C LYS A 262 -21.77 12.94 -16.27
N LEU A 263 -20.46 12.97 -16.49
CA LEU A 263 -19.53 11.98 -15.97
C LEU A 263 -19.39 12.14 -14.45
N ILE A 264 -19.65 11.08 -13.68
CA ILE A 264 -19.41 11.05 -12.24
C ILE A 264 -18.12 10.28 -11.97
N ILE A 265 -17.13 10.99 -11.42
CA ILE A 265 -15.84 10.43 -11.04
C ILE A 265 -16.02 9.64 -9.74
N SER A 266 -15.43 8.45 -9.69
CA SER A 266 -15.39 7.65 -8.46
C SER A 266 -14.38 8.23 -7.47
N GLU A 267 -14.79 8.36 -6.22
CA GLU A 267 -13.88 8.67 -5.10
C GLU A 267 -13.36 7.38 -4.47
N LEU A 268 -12.09 7.41 -4.05
CA LEU A 268 -11.52 6.32 -3.24
C LEU A 268 -12.17 6.27 -1.86
N SER A 269 -12.41 7.45 -1.28
CA SER A 269 -13.01 7.63 0.03
C SER A 269 -14.03 8.76 -0.01
N MET A 270 -15.11 8.60 0.76
CA MET A 270 -16.08 9.67 0.99
C MET A 270 -15.46 10.84 1.79
N ASN A 271 -14.48 10.54 2.64
CA ASN A 271 -13.78 11.51 3.47
C ASN A 271 -12.32 11.12 3.65
N TRP A 272 -11.50 11.39 2.64
CA TRP A 272 -10.07 11.02 2.63
C TRP A 272 -9.33 11.55 3.86
N GLU A 273 -9.64 12.76 4.32
CA GLU A 273 -8.97 13.35 5.49
C GLU A 273 -9.26 12.59 6.79
N GLU A 274 -10.45 12.02 6.92
CA GLU A 274 -10.80 11.17 8.06
C GLU A 274 -10.11 9.80 7.97
N ASP A 275 -10.12 9.19 6.79
CA ASP A 275 -9.44 7.90 6.56
C ASP A 275 -7.92 8.02 6.74
N LYS A 276 -7.33 9.12 6.25
CA LYS A 276 -5.90 9.44 6.43
C LYS A 276 -5.54 9.57 7.90
N ARG A 277 -6.37 10.27 8.68
CA ARG A 277 -6.21 10.34 10.15
C ARG A 277 -6.31 8.96 10.78
N PHE A 278 -7.32 8.18 10.40
CA PHE A 278 -7.50 6.82 10.91
C PHE A 278 -6.29 5.93 10.63
N PHE A 279 -5.77 5.92 9.40
CA PHE A 279 -4.58 5.13 9.05
C PHE A 279 -3.37 5.53 9.88
N ASN A 280 -3.10 6.83 9.98
CA ASN A 280 -2.00 7.37 10.77
C ASN A 280 -2.13 7.01 12.26
N ASP A 281 -3.30 7.21 12.84
CA ASP A 281 -3.55 6.98 14.25
C ASP A 281 -3.48 5.48 14.58
N LEU A 282 -4.03 4.62 13.73
CA LEU A 282 -3.94 3.18 13.92
C LEU A 282 -2.49 2.70 13.88
N PHE A 283 -1.71 3.17 12.89
CA PHE A 283 -0.28 2.86 12.79
C PHE A 283 0.48 3.28 14.05
N LEU A 284 0.29 4.52 14.51
CA LEU A 284 0.95 5.03 15.70
C LEU A 284 0.53 4.27 16.96
N LYS A 285 -0.77 3.99 17.14
CA LYS A 285 -1.25 3.23 18.30
C LYS A 285 -0.69 1.82 18.37
N VAL A 286 -0.50 1.16 17.23
CA VAL A 286 0.18 -0.15 17.17
C VAL A 286 1.63 -0.05 17.63
N VAL A 287 2.35 0.98 17.18
CA VAL A 287 3.77 1.14 17.50
C VAL A 287 3.98 1.60 18.95
N GLU A 288 3.18 2.53 19.44
CA GLU A 288 3.25 3.07 20.80
C GLU A 288 3.00 2.00 21.87
N ASN A 289 2.05 1.10 21.63
CA ASN A 289 1.61 0.10 22.61
C ASN A 289 2.09 -1.32 22.25
N GLU A 290 3.17 -1.41 21.45
CA GLU A 290 3.63 -2.67 20.87
C GLU A 290 3.87 -3.75 21.94
N ASN A 291 4.56 -3.40 23.03
CA ASN A 291 4.90 -4.35 24.10
C ASN A 291 3.66 -4.83 24.86
N ASP A 292 2.77 -3.91 25.22
CA ASP A 292 1.52 -4.23 25.94
C ASP A 292 0.65 -5.19 25.11
N TYR A 293 0.57 -4.96 23.80
CA TYR A 293 -0.16 -5.86 22.90
C TYR A 293 0.51 -7.23 22.78
N VAL A 294 1.85 -7.30 22.71
CA VAL A 294 2.57 -8.58 22.73
C VAL A 294 2.27 -9.35 24.01
N ASP A 295 2.26 -8.68 25.16
CA ASP A 295 2.02 -9.32 26.45
C ASP A 295 0.57 -9.82 26.57
N LEU A 296 -0.41 -9.01 26.17
CA LEU A 296 -1.82 -9.42 26.13
C LEU A 296 -2.02 -10.66 25.24
N ILE A 297 -1.44 -10.65 24.04
CA ILE A 297 -1.54 -11.76 23.09
C ILE A 297 -0.85 -13.01 23.66
N SER A 298 0.38 -12.87 24.14
CA SER A 298 1.20 -13.99 24.63
C SER A 298 0.60 -14.67 25.85
N ASN A 299 -0.03 -13.90 26.75
CA ASN A 299 -0.74 -14.43 27.90
C ASN A 299 -1.96 -15.28 27.52
N ARG A 300 -2.62 -14.99 26.40
CA ARG A 300 -3.76 -15.78 25.89
C ARG A 300 -3.34 -16.90 24.94
N ALA A 301 -2.18 -16.78 24.32
CA ALA A 301 -1.61 -17.80 23.43
C ALA A 301 -0.96 -18.97 24.18
N GLN A 302 -0.97 -19.02 25.52
CA GLN A 302 -0.25 -20.04 26.29
C GLN A 302 -0.66 -21.50 26.02
N ASN A 303 -1.87 -21.73 25.50
CA ASN A 303 -2.37 -23.06 25.11
C ASN A 303 -2.09 -23.40 23.63
N TRP A 304 -1.57 -22.44 22.87
CA TRP A 304 -1.11 -22.64 21.50
C TRP A 304 0.41 -22.88 21.53
N ASP A 305 0.91 -23.63 20.55
CA ASP A 305 2.32 -23.99 20.44
C ASP A 305 3.20 -22.73 20.62
N LYS A 306 3.84 -22.60 21.79
CA LYS A 306 4.45 -21.34 22.26
C LYS A 306 5.64 -20.89 21.39
N ASP A 307 6.12 -21.77 20.51
CA ASP A 307 7.40 -21.65 19.85
C ASP A 307 7.40 -21.02 18.45
N ARG A 308 6.30 -20.37 18.02
CA ARG A 308 6.34 -19.26 17.02
C ARG A 308 4.92 -18.82 16.62
N ILE A 309 4.40 -17.75 17.24
CA ILE A 309 3.35 -16.97 16.59
C ILE A 309 3.96 -16.39 15.32
N ASN A 310 3.34 -16.64 14.16
CA ASN A 310 3.78 -16.06 12.90
C ASN A 310 3.83 -14.53 13.05
N VAL A 311 4.90 -13.89 12.55
CA VAL A 311 5.04 -12.42 12.56
C VAL A 311 3.80 -11.75 11.97
N MET A 312 3.22 -12.31 10.90
CA MET A 312 2.00 -11.77 10.29
C MET A 312 0.78 -11.88 11.21
N ASP A 313 0.62 -13.00 11.92
CA ASP A 313 -0.47 -13.18 12.88
C ASP A 313 -0.32 -12.21 14.06
N MET A 314 0.90 -12.03 14.55
CA MET A 314 1.19 -11.07 15.62
C MET A 314 0.85 -9.64 15.19
N LEU A 315 1.21 -9.23 13.97
CA LEU A 315 0.90 -7.89 13.45
C LEU A 315 -0.61 -7.69 13.28
N ILE A 316 -1.32 -8.68 12.74
CA ILE A 316 -2.78 -8.64 12.60
C ILE A 316 -3.46 -8.49 13.96
N LEU A 317 -3.04 -9.29 14.95
CA LEU A 317 -3.57 -9.21 16.31
C LEU A 317 -3.30 -7.86 16.97
N LYS A 318 -2.08 -7.31 16.81
CA LYS A 318 -1.72 -5.97 17.30
C LYS A 318 -2.59 -4.87 16.68
N MET A 319 -2.79 -4.89 15.37
CA MET A 319 -3.68 -3.94 14.68
C MET A 319 -5.11 -4.05 15.18
N ALA A 320 -5.64 -5.27 15.31
CA ALA A 320 -6.99 -5.49 15.80
C ALA A 320 -7.17 -5.01 17.26
N LEU A 321 -6.19 -5.25 18.14
CA LEU A 321 -6.22 -4.73 19.51
C LEU A 321 -6.16 -3.20 19.53
N ALA A 322 -5.27 -2.60 18.74
CA ALA A 322 -5.17 -1.15 18.63
C ALA A 322 -6.51 -0.54 18.17
N GLU A 323 -7.18 -1.13 17.19
CA GLU A 323 -8.48 -0.69 16.71
C GLU A 323 -9.58 -0.87 17.78
N MET A 324 -9.65 -2.06 18.40
CA MET A 324 -10.66 -2.36 19.42
C MET A 324 -10.56 -1.44 20.65
N ILE A 325 -9.35 -1.13 21.10
CA ILE A 325 -9.10 -0.35 22.31
C ILE A 325 -9.25 1.15 22.04
N ASN A 326 -8.70 1.65 20.94
CA ASN A 326 -8.53 3.10 20.74
C ASN A 326 -9.62 3.74 19.85
N PHE A 327 -10.43 2.96 19.14
CA PHE A 327 -11.41 3.46 18.17
C PHE A 327 -12.83 3.08 18.61
N PRO A 328 -13.50 3.91 19.43
CA PRO A 328 -14.77 3.55 20.06
C PRO A 328 -15.93 3.47 19.07
N SER A 329 -15.84 4.16 17.93
CA SER A 329 -16.86 4.16 16.87
C SER A 329 -16.89 2.88 16.04
N ILE A 330 -15.85 2.05 16.10
CA ILE A 330 -15.75 0.83 15.30
C ILE A 330 -16.22 -0.37 16.13
N PRO A 331 -17.25 -1.11 15.69
CA PRO A 331 -17.73 -2.28 16.43
C PRO A 331 -16.66 -3.37 16.52
N VAL A 332 -16.51 -3.98 17.71
CA VAL A 332 -15.54 -5.07 17.97
C VAL A 332 -15.66 -6.19 16.93
N LYS A 333 -16.89 -6.61 16.63
CA LYS A 333 -17.15 -7.71 15.68
C LYS A 333 -16.67 -7.38 14.25
N VAL A 334 -16.73 -6.11 13.85
CA VAL A 334 -16.23 -5.67 12.54
C VAL A 334 -14.71 -5.81 12.52
N THR A 335 -14.02 -5.28 13.53
CA THR A 335 -12.56 -5.42 13.67
C THR A 335 -12.10 -6.88 13.61
N ILE A 336 -12.78 -7.79 14.32
CA ILE A 336 -12.45 -9.22 14.33
C ILE A 336 -12.63 -9.82 12.93
N ASN A 337 -13.75 -9.54 12.27
CA ASN A 337 -14.01 -10.06 10.92
C ASN A 337 -12.92 -9.60 9.93
N GLU A 338 -12.57 -8.31 9.93
CA GLU A 338 -11.53 -7.78 9.05
C GLU A 338 -10.15 -8.38 9.35
N ALA A 339 -9.79 -8.52 10.63
CA ALA A 339 -8.54 -9.18 11.03
C ALA A 339 -8.48 -10.64 10.54
N VAL A 340 -9.61 -11.35 10.56
CA VAL A 340 -9.73 -12.72 10.08
C VAL A 340 -9.58 -12.80 8.55
N GLU A 341 -10.16 -11.86 7.79
CA GLU A 341 -9.94 -11.79 6.33
C GLU A 341 -8.48 -11.48 5.99
N LEU A 342 -7.85 -10.54 6.70
CA LEU A 342 -6.43 -10.26 6.57
C LEU A 342 -5.57 -11.50 6.83
N ALA A 343 -5.89 -12.30 7.84
CA ALA A 343 -5.17 -13.53 8.16
C ALA A 343 -5.28 -14.60 7.06
N LYS A 344 -6.39 -14.64 6.31
CA LYS A 344 -6.54 -15.54 5.16
C LYS A 344 -5.65 -15.13 4.00
N ASN A 345 -5.53 -13.82 3.75
CA ASN A 345 -4.84 -13.29 2.59
C ASN A 345 -3.32 -13.26 2.78
N TYR A 346 -2.85 -13.01 4.01
CA TYR A 346 -1.44 -12.70 4.27
C TYR A 346 -0.72 -13.68 5.20
N SER A 347 -1.38 -14.72 5.70
CA SER A 347 -0.78 -15.65 6.67
C SER A 347 -1.05 -17.12 6.33
N THR A 348 -0.93 -18.02 7.30
CA THR A 348 -1.03 -19.47 7.06
C THR A 348 -2.48 -19.95 7.02
N LEU A 349 -2.71 -21.15 6.46
CA LEU A 349 -4.04 -21.79 6.45
C LEU A 349 -4.65 -21.95 7.87
N LYS A 350 -3.82 -22.04 8.92
CA LYS A 350 -4.27 -22.15 10.31
C LYS A 350 -4.56 -20.80 10.96
N SER A 351 -4.03 -19.71 10.40
CA SER A 351 -4.05 -18.36 10.98
C SER A 351 -5.46 -17.80 11.13
N LYS A 352 -6.38 -18.09 10.20
CA LYS A 352 -7.80 -17.71 10.31
C LYS A 352 -8.41 -18.11 11.67
N LYS A 353 -8.27 -19.38 12.05
CA LYS A 353 -8.84 -19.92 13.29
C LYS A 353 -8.11 -19.39 14.51
N PHE A 354 -6.79 -19.27 14.41
CA PHE A 354 -5.94 -18.75 15.48
C PHE A 354 -6.27 -17.30 15.82
N VAL A 355 -6.25 -16.40 14.82
CA VAL A 355 -6.55 -14.97 14.99
C VAL A 355 -7.95 -14.78 15.56
N ASN A 356 -8.96 -15.45 14.99
CA ASN A 356 -10.32 -15.36 15.51
C ASN A 356 -10.41 -15.79 16.99
N GLY A 357 -9.85 -16.95 17.33
CA GLY A 357 -9.90 -17.48 18.69
C GLY A 357 -9.20 -16.59 19.73
N ILE A 358 -8.06 -16.00 19.39
CA ILE A 358 -7.35 -15.08 20.28
C ILE A 358 -8.14 -13.77 20.46
N LEU A 359 -8.65 -13.19 19.37
CA LEU A 359 -9.38 -11.93 19.43
C LEU A 359 -10.72 -12.07 20.16
N ASP A 360 -11.46 -13.16 19.98
CA ASP A 360 -12.71 -13.40 20.70
C ASP A 360 -12.49 -13.41 22.23
N VAL A 361 -11.44 -14.10 22.69
CA VAL A 361 -11.10 -14.18 24.12
C VAL A 361 -10.64 -12.83 24.66
N LEU A 362 -9.80 -12.12 23.91
CA LEU A 362 -9.30 -10.79 24.30
C LEU A 362 -10.43 -9.76 24.33
N ALA A 363 -11.31 -9.76 23.34
CA ALA A 363 -12.45 -8.86 23.28
C ALA A 363 -13.39 -9.01 24.49
N ILE A 364 -13.69 -10.25 24.90
CA ILE A 364 -14.50 -10.51 26.10
C ILE A 364 -13.80 -10.03 27.36
N SER A 365 -12.52 -10.39 27.53
CA SER A 365 -11.72 -10.01 28.71
C SER A 365 -11.61 -8.50 28.86
N LEU A 366 -11.22 -7.81 27.79
CA LEU A 366 -11.00 -6.36 27.76
C LEU A 366 -12.32 -5.56 27.75
N GLY A 367 -13.43 -6.18 27.34
CA GLY A 367 -14.76 -5.61 27.52
C GLY A 367 -15.18 -5.63 29.00
N HIS A 368 -14.95 -6.74 29.70
CA HIS A 368 -15.32 -6.90 31.11
C HIS A 368 -14.51 -6.00 32.05
N ASP A 369 -13.20 -5.80 31.79
CA ASP A 369 -12.36 -4.90 32.58
C ASP A 369 -12.56 -3.40 32.23
N GLY A 370 -13.35 -3.12 31.19
CA GLY A 370 -13.67 -1.77 30.75
C GLY A 370 -12.57 -1.07 29.96
N THR A 371 -11.54 -1.79 29.49
CA THR A 371 -10.51 -1.28 28.57
C THR A 371 -11.10 -1.00 27.19
N ILE A 372 -11.91 -1.92 26.67
CA ILE A 372 -12.68 -1.71 25.43
C ILE A 372 -14.00 -1.02 25.78
N ARG A 373 -14.16 0.20 25.30
CA ARG A 373 -15.43 0.95 25.40
C ARG A 373 -15.83 1.41 24.01
N LYS A 374 -16.97 0.91 23.53
CA LYS A 374 -17.52 1.30 22.23
C LYS A 374 -18.61 2.36 22.41
N SER A 375 -18.65 3.32 21.50
CA SER A 375 -19.63 4.40 21.48
C SER A 375 -19.89 4.85 20.04
N GLY A 376 -21.15 5.11 19.69
CA GLY A 376 -21.54 5.44 18.31
C GLY A 376 -23.00 5.09 18.01
N ARG A 377 -23.51 5.52 16.86
CA ARG A 377 -24.90 5.20 16.44
C ARG A 377 -25.04 3.67 16.31
N GLY A 378 -25.91 3.09 17.15
CA GLY A 378 -26.17 1.64 17.18
C GLY A 378 -25.22 0.80 18.03
N LEU A 379 -24.31 1.42 18.81
CA LEU A 379 -23.27 0.73 19.59
C LEU A 379 -23.36 0.97 21.11
N ILE A 380 -24.46 1.53 21.60
CA ILE A 380 -24.66 1.69 23.05
C ILE A 380 -25.08 0.33 23.63
N ASP A 381 -24.10 -0.55 23.79
CA ASP A 381 -24.20 -1.82 24.54
C ASP A 381 -23.39 -1.77 25.85
N ASN A 382 -23.16 -0.57 26.40
CA ASN A 382 -22.67 -0.39 27.76
C ASN A 382 -23.73 0.35 28.58
N LYS A 383 -24.72 -0.39 29.08
CA LYS A 383 -25.55 0.00 30.21
C LYS A 383 -25.19 -0.83 31.43
#